data_AF-A0A964URX1-F1
#
_entry.id   AF-A0A964URX1-F1
#
_cell.length_a   1.000
_cell.length_b   1.000
_cell.length_c   1.000
_cell.angle_alpha   90.00
_cell.angle_beta   90.00
_cell.angle_gamma   90.00
#
_symmetry.space_group_name_H-M   'P 1'
#
loop_
_entity.id
_entity.type
_entity.pdbx_description
1 polymer ?
#
loop_
_entity_poly.entity_id
_entity_poly.type
_entity_poly.pdbx_seq_one_letter_code
_entity_poly.pdbx_strand_id
1 'polypeptide(L)'
;MPAENDEQFESWKALKPGSAYAVKELRDVFEADDASPEELIDTYLFAKRSLARSMQALLLSQLPAECDEFREVCERIREEMVNRYADRIPERFLKVPYGSQAHELLFAILMRSVGKPVDSALLRVSTSDNVHTERRTRELRELGLSIATSEVDGNQFYTLVDLEVDSAVIPSLVAKVIGKSTALTSAHKRDLIAKLPE
;
A
#
# COMPACT_ATOMS: atom_id res chain seq x y z
N MET A 1 12.19 -9.32 18.93
CA MET A 1 11.00 -9.84 18.24
C MET A 1 11.50 -10.80 17.18
N PRO A 2 10.96 -12.03 17.10
CA PRO A 2 11.28 -12.93 16.00
C PRO A 2 10.87 -12.29 14.67
N ALA A 3 11.66 -12.50 13.61
CA ALA A 3 11.28 -12.06 12.28
C ALA A 3 10.17 -12.98 11.74
N GLU A 4 9.24 -12.41 10.98
CA GLU A 4 8.20 -13.16 10.27
C GLU A 4 8.56 -13.37 8.81
N ASN A 5 9.50 -12.57 8.31
CA ASN A 5 10.09 -12.71 6.98
C ASN A 5 11.62 -12.68 7.10
N ASP A 6 12.22 -13.87 7.11
CA ASP A 6 13.66 -14.08 7.27
C ASP A 6 14.47 -13.46 6.13
N GLU A 7 13.96 -13.49 4.90
CA GLU A 7 14.63 -12.89 3.74
C GLU A 7 14.80 -11.37 3.93
N GLN A 8 13.74 -10.70 4.36
CA GLN A 8 13.76 -9.26 4.65
C GLN A 8 14.62 -8.94 5.89
N PHE A 9 14.66 -9.85 6.87
CA PHE A 9 15.52 -9.70 8.03
C PHE A 9 17.01 -9.81 7.68
N GLU A 10 17.40 -10.76 6.84
CA GLU A 10 18.77 -10.87 6.33
C GLU A 10 19.14 -9.68 5.43
N SER A 11 18.21 -9.21 4.60
CA SER A 11 18.37 -7.97 3.84
C SER A 11 18.63 -6.77 4.77
N TRP A 12 17.86 -6.63 5.85
CA TRP A 12 18.10 -5.59 6.85
C TRP A 12 19.49 -5.71 7.50
N LYS A 13 19.90 -6.92 7.90
CA LYS A 13 21.24 -7.16 8.48
C LYS A 13 22.36 -6.75 7.52
N ALA A 14 22.22 -7.05 6.23
CA ALA A 14 23.20 -6.67 5.21
C ALA A 14 23.25 -5.15 4.97
N LEU A 15 22.10 -4.47 5.03
CA LEU A 15 22.01 -3.02 4.83
C LEU A 15 22.46 -2.21 6.05
N LYS A 16 22.25 -2.74 7.27
CA LYS A 16 22.45 -2.02 8.53
C LYS A 16 23.84 -1.38 8.68
N PRO A 17 24.97 -2.06 8.39
CA PRO A 17 26.30 -1.43 8.50
C PRO A 17 26.47 -0.23 7.57
N GLY A 18 26.00 -0.34 6.31
CA GLY A 18 26.06 0.75 5.34
C GLY A 18 25.21 1.95 5.73
N SER A 19 24.00 1.72 6.26
CA SER A 19 23.14 2.79 6.76
C SER A 19 23.72 3.46 8.01
N ALA A 20 24.37 2.70 8.90
CA ALA A 20 25.05 3.26 10.07
C ALA A 20 26.25 4.13 9.67
N TYR A 21 27.04 3.68 8.68
CA TYR A 21 28.11 4.47 8.10
C TYR A 21 27.58 5.78 7.49
N ALA A 22 26.52 5.71 6.67
CA ALA A 22 25.95 6.90 6.03
C ALA A 22 25.46 7.96 7.04
N VAL A 23 24.90 7.54 8.18
CA VAL A 23 24.51 8.46 9.27
C VAL A 23 25.73 9.08 9.93
N LYS A 24 26.79 8.30 10.14
CA LYS A 24 28.05 8.80 10.71
C LYS A 24 28.67 9.86 9.81
N GLU A 25 28.79 9.59 8.51
CA GLU A 25 29.34 10.56 7.55
C GLU A 25 28.53 11.86 7.53
N LEU A 26 27.19 11.77 7.55
CA LEU A 26 26.35 12.96 7.60
C LEU A 26 26.62 13.80 8.85
N ARG A 27 26.75 13.16 10.01
CA ARG A 27 27.11 13.86 11.24
C ARG A 27 28.49 14.51 11.12
N ASP A 28 29.47 13.76 10.63
CA ASP A 28 30.86 14.24 10.53
C ASP A 28 30.93 15.46 9.56
N VAL A 29 30.15 15.50 8.48
CA VAL A 29 30.02 16.67 7.58
C VAL A 29 29.26 17.83 8.25
N PHE A 30 28.24 17.56 9.07
CA PHE A 30 27.55 18.60 9.84
C PHE A 30 28.43 19.26 10.90
N GLU A 31 29.41 18.54 11.44
CA GLU A 31 30.35 19.02 12.45
C GLU A 31 31.56 19.76 11.85
N ALA A 32 31.77 19.70 10.54
CA ALA A 32 32.87 20.37 9.87
C ALA A 32 32.57 21.86 9.63
N ASP A 33 33.47 22.74 10.11
CA ASP A 33 33.33 24.20 10.01
C ASP A 33 33.41 24.73 8.57
N ASP A 34 34.03 23.97 7.66
CA ASP A 34 34.29 24.32 6.26
C ASP A 34 33.48 23.49 5.24
N ALA A 35 32.51 22.69 5.70
CA ALA A 35 31.66 21.89 4.82
C ALA A 35 30.91 22.78 3.82
N SER A 36 31.02 22.42 2.54
CA SER A 36 30.27 23.11 1.50
C SER A 36 28.77 22.73 1.55
N PRO A 37 27.85 23.62 1.14
CA PRO A 37 26.43 23.27 1.04
C PRO A 37 26.15 22.06 0.14
N GLU A 38 26.93 21.88 -0.93
CA GLU A 38 26.79 20.76 -1.87
C GLU A 38 27.13 19.42 -1.20
N GLU A 39 28.25 19.37 -0.46
CA GLU A 39 28.68 18.18 0.29
C GLU A 39 27.67 17.78 1.37
N LEU A 40 27.10 18.78 2.08
CA LEU A 40 26.07 18.53 3.08
C LEU A 40 24.81 17.93 2.44
N ILE A 41 24.36 18.48 1.31
CA ILE A 41 23.18 17.99 0.58
C ILE A 41 23.43 16.57 0.05
N ASP A 42 24.57 16.31 -0.56
CA ASP A 42 24.89 14.99 -1.12
C ASP A 42 24.97 13.92 -0.04
N THR A 43 25.63 14.22 1.07
CA THR A 43 25.75 13.32 2.22
C THR A 43 24.39 13.09 2.87
N TYR A 44 23.56 14.13 2.99
CA TYR A 44 22.18 14.01 3.45
C TYR A 44 21.36 13.08 2.55
N LEU A 45 21.41 13.27 1.22
CA LEU A 45 20.67 12.45 0.28
C LEU A 45 21.17 11.00 0.27
N PHE A 46 22.46 10.76 0.46
CA PHE A 46 23.03 9.43 0.63
C PHE A 46 22.55 8.74 1.92
N ALA A 47 22.61 9.43 3.06
CA ALA A 47 22.11 8.95 4.34
C ALA A 47 20.61 8.66 4.29
N LYS A 48 19.82 9.57 3.72
CA LYS A 48 18.36 9.41 3.53
C LYS A 48 18.04 8.14 2.75
N ARG A 49 18.67 7.92 1.59
CA ARG A 49 18.44 6.73 0.75
C ARG A 49 18.85 5.44 1.47
N SER A 50 19.99 5.45 2.15
CA SER A 50 20.50 4.28 2.88
C SER A 50 19.62 3.91 4.08
N LEU A 51 19.15 4.91 4.83
CA LEU A 51 18.22 4.71 5.93
C LEU A 51 16.86 4.22 5.44
N ALA A 52 16.28 4.85 4.41
CA ALA A 52 14.99 4.45 3.87
C ALA A 52 14.96 2.96 3.47
N ARG A 53 16.00 2.49 2.77
CA ARG A 53 16.12 1.07 2.38
C ARG A 53 16.24 0.13 3.58
N SER A 54 17.09 0.47 4.56
CA SER A 54 17.26 -0.38 5.75
C SER A 54 16.00 -0.41 6.61
N MET A 55 15.35 0.73 6.84
CA MET A 55 14.12 0.81 7.63
C MET A 55 12.95 0.10 6.94
N GLN A 56 12.88 0.17 5.61
CA GLN A 56 11.92 -0.61 4.84
C GLN A 56 12.15 -2.11 5.04
N ALA A 57 13.38 -2.61 4.86
CA ALA A 57 13.69 -4.03 5.07
C ALA A 57 13.38 -4.47 6.51
N LEU A 58 13.66 -3.62 7.51
CA LEU A 58 13.30 -3.89 8.90
C LEU A 58 11.79 -4.00 9.08
N LEU A 59 11.01 -3.06 8.54
CA LEU A 59 9.55 -3.08 8.61
C LEU A 59 8.99 -4.34 7.93
N LEU A 60 9.46 -4.65 6.72
CA LEU A 60 9.03 -5.83 5.97
C LEU A 60 9.41 -7.14 6.66
N SER A 61 10.52 -7.19 7.40
CA SER A 61 10.91 -8.37 8.19
C SER A 61 9.93 -8.72 9.29
N GLN A 62 9.13 -7.74 9.72
CA GLN A 62 8.10 -7.95 10.73
C GLN A 62 6.78 -8.36 10.10
N LEU A 63 6.60 -8.29 8.78
CA LEU A 63 5.36 -8.68 8.11
C LEU A 63 5.53 -10.06 7.45
N PRO A 64 4.45 -10.83 7.27
CA PRO A 64 4.53 -12.03 6.45
C PRO A 64 4.87 -11.66 4.99
N ALA A 65 5.51 -12.57 4.27
CA ALA A 65 5.85 -12.36 2.86
C ALA A 65 4.60 -12.21 1.96
N GLU A 66 3.52 -12.84 2.37
CA GLU A 66 2.21 -12.84 1.74
C GLU A 66 1.14 -12.65 2.82
N CYS A 67 0.03 -12.00 2.50
CA CYS A 67 -1.08 -11.75 3.43
C CYS A 67 -2.31 -12.51 2.97
N ASP A 68 -2.52 -13.69 3.55
CA ASP A 68 -3.66 -14.55 3.21
C ASP A 68 -5.00 -13.86 3.51
N GLU A 69 -5.07 -13.03 4.56
CA GLU A 69 -6.27 -12.26 4.88
C GLU A 69 -6.64 -11.25 3.77
N PHE A 70 -5.64 -10.64 3.12
CA PHE A 70 -5.90 -9.75 1.98
C PHE A 70 -6.45 -10.54 0.78
N ARG A 71 -5.92 -11.75 0.55
CA ARG A 71 -6.41 -12.65 -0.50
C ARG A 71 -7.83 -13.10 -0.23
N GLU A 72 -8.14 -13.47 1.01
CA GLU A 72 -9.49 -13.84 1.44
C GLU A 72 -10.49 -12.68 1.24
N VAL A 73 -10.12 -11.45 1.60
CA VAL A 73 -10.93 -10.26 1.30
C VAL A 73 -11.18 -10.11 -0.20
N CYS A 74 -10.12 -10.24 -1.01
CA CYS A 74 -10.27 -10.16 -2.47
C CYS A 74 -11.16 -11.29 -3.02
N GLU A 75 -11.01 -12.52 -2.53
CA GLU A 75 -11.84 -13.64 -2.98
C GLU A 75 -13.31 -13.45 -2.58
N ARG A 76 -13.60 -12.98 -1.37
CA ARG A 76 -14.98 -12.62 -0.95
C ARG A 76 -15.60 -11.58 -1.87
N ILE A 77 -14.85 -10.53 -2.24
CA ILE A 77 -15.33 -9.52 -3.19
C ILE A 77 -15.59 -10.15 -4.56
N ARG A 78 -14.68 -11.00 -5.04
CA ARG A 78 -14.81 -11.69 -6.33
C ARG A 78 -16.04 -12.59 -6.37
N GLU A 79 -16.24 -13.40 -5.34
CA GLU A 79 -17.41 -14.27 -5.19
C GLU A 79 -18.70 -13.46 -5.24
N GLU A 80 -18.75 -12.34 -4.52
CA GLU A 80 -19.94 -11.49 -4.51
C GLU A 80 -20.17 -10.80 -5.87
N MET A 81 -19.11 -10.40 -6.59
CA MET A 81 -19.21 -9.94 -7.99
C MET A 81 -19.81 -11.02 -8.89
N VAL A 82 -19.34 -12.26 -8.77
CA VAL A 82 -19.82 -13.40 -9.57
C VAL A 82 -21.28 -13.71 -9.24
N ASN A 83 -21.60 -13.85 -7.95
CA ASN A 83 -22.96 -14.16 -7.47
C ASN A 83 -23.99 -13.14 -7.96
N ARG A 84 -23.62 -11.85 -7.99
CA ARG A 84 -24.53 -10.78 -8.42
C ARG A 84 -24.63 -10.61 -9.94
N TYR A 85 -23.57 -10.90 -10.70
CA TYR A 85 -23.46 -10.40 -12.08
C TYR A 85 -23.05 -11.42 -13.15
N ALA A 86 -22.77 -12.68 -12.80
CA ALA A 86 -22.27 -13.68 -13.76
C ALA A 86 -23.21 -13.96 -14.95
N ASP A 87 -24.52 -13.78 -14.77
CA ASP A 87 -25.55 -13.97 -15.80
C ASP A 87 -25.60 -12.83 -16.83
N ARG A 88 -25.09 -11.65 -16.49
CA ARG A 88 -25.27 -10.39 -17.25
C ARG A 88 -23.98 -9.69 -17.66
N ILE A 89 -22.90 -9.92 -16.92
CA ILE A 89 -21.58 -9.34 -17.16
C ILE A 89 -20.59 -10.48 -17.52
N PRO A 90 -19.83 -10.35 -18.61
CA PRO A 90 -18.79 -11.32 -18.94
C PRO A 90 -17.76 -11.50 -17.83
N GLU A 91 -17.41 -12.76 -17.52
CA GLU A 91 -16.50 -13.17 -16.44
C GLU A 91 -15.18 -12.39 -16.42
N ARG A 92 -14.62 -12.05 -17.59
CA ARG A 92 -13.39 -11.23 -17.71
C ARG A 92 -13.46 -9.86 -17.02
N PHE A 93 -14.66 -9.35 -16.71
CA PHE A 93 -14.90 -8.11 -15.99
C PHE A 93 -15.26 -8.32 -14.51
N LEU A 94 -15.47 -9.56 -14.08
CA LEU A 94 -15.78 -9.96 -12.70
C LEU A 94 -14.50 -10.35 -11.96
N LYS A 95 -13.55 -9.42 -11.95
CA LYS A 95 -12.26 -9.56 -11.25
C LYS A 95 -12.05 -8.38 -10.33
N VAL A 96 -11.42 -8.62 -9.19
CA VAL A 96 -11.17 -7.57 -8.20
C VAL A 96 -10.04 -6.65 -8.70
N PRO A 97 -10.26 -5.33 -8.81
CA PRO A 97 -9.18 -4.40 -9.08
C PRO A 97 -8.26 -4.28 -7.86
N TYR A 98 -7.09 -3.64 -8.01
CA TYR A 98 -6.25 -3.27 -6.86
C TYR A 98 -5.59 -4.42 -6.08
N GLY A 99 -5.47 -5.62 -6.66
CA GLY A 99 -4.72 -6.73 -6.07
C GLY A 99 -3.19 -6.68 -6.26
N SER A 100 -2.56 -5.51 -6.20
CA SER A 100 -1.08 -5.43 -6.33
C SER A 100 -0.39 -5.63 -4.98
N GLN A 101 0.87 -6.06 -4.99
CA GLN A 101 1.71 -6.20 -3.78
C GLN A 101 1.70 -4.95 -2.88
N ALA A 102 1.69 -3.74 -3.46
CA ALA A 102 1.59 -2.51 -2.66
C ALA A 102 0.27 -2.37 -1.86
N HIS A 103 -0.85 -2.90 -2.37
CA HIS A 103 -2.13 -2.89 -1.65
C HIS A 103 -2.10 -3.92 -0.53
N GLU A 104 -1.61 -5.13 -0.83
CA GLU A 104 -1.43 -6.21 0.15
C GLU A 104 -0.54 -5.78 1.31
N LEU A 105 0.57 -5.11 1.01
CA LEU A 105 1.49 -4.59 2.02
C LEU A 105 0.84 -3.53 2.92
N LEU A 106 0.16 -2.54 2.32
CA LEU A 106 -0.53 -1.51 3.09
C LEU A 106 -1.64 -2.11 3.95
N PHE A 107 -2.39 -3.08 3.40
CA PHE A 107 -3.39 -3.82 4.14
C PHE A 107 -2.77 -4.58 5.32
N ALA A 108 -1.67 -5.31 5.13
CA ALA A 108 -1.00 -6.06 6.19
C ALA A 108 -0.55 -5.16 7.36
N ILE A 109 -0.03 -3.96 7.06
CA ILE A 109 0.36 -2.98 8.08
C ILE A 109 -0.86 -2.49 8.86
N LEU A 110 -1.93 -2.12 8.15
CA LEU A 110 -3.17 -1.64 8.76
C LEU A 110 -3.85 -2.75 9.57
N MET A 111 -3.85 -3.99 9.09
CA MET A 111 -4.44 -5.16 9.73
C MET A 111 -3.82 -5.45 11.10
N ARG A 112 -2.49 -5.32 11.23
CA ARG A 112 -1.81 -5.47 12.54
C ARG A 112 -2.23 -4.44 13.57
N SER A 113 -2.71 -3.31 13.08
CA SER A 113 -3.11 -2.16 13.89
C SER A 113 -4.61 -1.91 13.76
N VAL A 114 -5.43 -2.95 13.57
CA VAL A 114 -6.90 -2.81 13.51
C VAL A 114 -7.38 -2.05 14.74
N GLY A 115 -8.20 -1.02 14.49
CA GLY A 115 -8.73 -0.10 15.50
C GLY A 115 -7.70 0.89 16.05
N LYS A 116 -6.46 0.91 15.57
CA LYS A 116 -5.39 1.81 16.00
C LYS A 116 -4.88 2.68 14.84
N PRO A 117 -4.55 3.96 15.10
CA PRO A 117 -4.00 4.83 14.08
C PRO A 117 -2.59 4.39 13.66
N VAL A 118 -2.37 4.31 12.35
CA VAL A 118 -1.08 4.08 11.71
C VAL A 118 -0.63 5.36 11.02
N ASP A 119 0.60 5.79 11.32
CA ASP A 119 1.18 6.99 10.71
C ASP A 119 1.37 6.80 9.19
N SER A 120 0.93 7.78 8.41
CA SER A 120 1.16 7.84 6.96
C SER A 120 2.65 7.72 6.59
N ALA A 121 3.56 8.24 7.40
CA ALA A 121 5.00 8.11 7.18
C ALA A 121 5.46 6.65 7.23
N LEU A 122 4.91 5.84 8.13
CA LEU A 122 5.21 4.41 8.20
C LEU A 122 4.76 3.67 6.94
N LEU A 123 3.55 3.99 6.46
CA LEU A 123 3.01 3.44 5.21
C LEU A 123 3.87 3.83 4.00
N ARG A 124 4.35 5.08 3.94
CA ARG A 124 5.24 5.56 2.88
C ARG A 124 6.60 4.85 2.87
N VAL A 125 7.20 4.64 4.05
CA VAL A 125 8.45 3.86 4.19
C VAL A 125 8.28 2.44 3.64
N SER A 126 7.13 1.80 3.91
CA SER A 126 6.87 0.44 3.44
C SER A 126 6.82 0.32 1.90
N THR A 127 6.42 1.39 1.21
CA THR A 127 6.24 1.40 -0.26
C THR A 127 7.37 2.14 -1.00
N SER A 128 8.49 2.41 -0.33
CA SER A 128 9.67 3.10 -0.86
C SER A 128 9.41 4.52 -1.41
N ASP A 129 8.41 5.27 -0.93
CA ASP A 129 7.99 6.59 -1.45
C ASP A 129 7.59 6.65 -2.95
N ASN A 130 7.85 5.60 -3.73
CA ASN A 130 7.60 5.53 -5.17
C ASN A 130 6.14 5.22 -5.50
N VAL A 131 5.37 4.78 -4.51
CA VAL A 131 3.95 4.51 -4.66
C VAL A 131 3.18 5.58 -3.91
N HIS A 132 2.24 6.24 -4.59
CA HIS A 132 1.29 7.18 -3.99
C HIS A 132 0.51 6.48 -2.87
N THR A 133 1.02 6.51 -1.64
CA THR A 133 0.49 5.78 -0.48
C THR A 133 -0.96 6.19 -0.24
N GLU A 134 -1.26 7.50 -0.30
CA GLU A 134 -2.61 8.05 -0.18
C GLU A 134 -3.53 7.49 -1.26
N ARG A 135 -3.02 7.36 -2.49
CA ARG A 135 -3.79 6.80 -3.61
C ARG A 135 -4.11 5.33 -3.37
N ARG A 136 -3.15 4.54 -2.90
CA ARG A 136 -3.35 3.11 -2.63
C ARG A 136 -4.26 2.88 -1.43
N THR A 137 -4.13 3.68 -0.38
CA THR A 137 -5.06 3.65 0.75
C THR A 137 -6.48 4.05 0.33
N ARG A 138 -6.62 5.01 -0.60
CA ARG A 138 -7.92 5.33 -1.23
C ARG A 138 -8.44 4.15 -2.06
N GLU A 139 -7.59 3.47 -2.82
CA GLU A 139 -7.97 2.28 -3.59
C GLU A 139 -8.37 1.09 -2.70
N LEU A 140 -7.74 0.92 -1.52
CA LEU A 140 -8.18 -0.02 -0.49
C LEU A 140 -9.58 0.33 0.05
N ARG A 141 -9.88 1.61 0.29
CA ARG A 141 -11.25 2.05 0.63
C ARG A 141 -12.25 1.76 -0.47
N GLU A 142 -11.86 1.93 -1.72
CA GLU A 142 -12.72 1.60 -2.86
C GLU A 142 -13.05 0.10 -2.95
N LEU A 143 -12.24 -0.78 -2.36
CA LEU A 143 -12.58 -2.21 -2.21
C LEU A 143 -13.67 -2.47 -1.17
N GLY A 144 -14.11 -1.45 -0.42
CA GLY A 144 -15.12 -1.58 0.63
C GLY A 144 -14.54 -1.70 2.03
N LEU A 145 -13.22 -1.56 2.18
CA LEU A 145 -12.57 -1.57 3.50
C LEU A 145 -12.83 -0.27 4.27
N SER A 146 -13.21 -0.42 5.54
CA SER A 146 -13.45 0.70 6.46
C SER A 146 -12.14 1.31 6.96
N ILE A 147 -11.58 2.26 6.21
CA ILE A 147 -10.35 2.98 6.59
C ILE A 147 -10.68 4.43 6.92
N ALA A 148 -10.54 4.80 8.19
CA ALA A 148 -10.68 6.18 8.65
C ALA A 148 -9.36 6.95 8.50
N THR A 149 -9.44 8.26 8.28
CA THR A 149 -8.29 9.17 8.30
C THR A 149 -8.46 10.16 9.44
N SER A 150 -7.37 10.43 10.16
CA SER A 150 -7.30 11.48 11.19
C SER A 150 -6.01 12.28 11.05
N GLU A 151 -5.99 13.47 11.64
CA GLU A 151 -4.80 14.33 11.68
C GLU A 151 -4.52 14.76 13.11
N VAL A 152 -3.27 14.60 13.57
CA VAL A 152 -2.81 15.03 14.88
C VAL A 152 -1.46 15.72 14.71
N ASP A 153 -1.36 16.97 15.14
CA ASP A 153 -0.14 17.79 15.05
C ASP A 153 0.46 17.86 13.63
N GLY A 154 -0.40 17.94 12.61
CA GLY A 154 0.00 17.98 11.20
C GLY A 154 0.40 16.63 10.60
N ASN A 155 0.37 15.55 11.38
CA ASN A 155 0.64 14.19 10.90
C ASN A 155 -0.66 13.49 10.53
N GLN A 156 -0.69 12.87 9.35
CA GLN A 156 -1.83 12.09 8.89
C GLN A 156 -1.74 10.64 9.38
N PHE A 157 -2.86 10.12 9.85
CA PHE A 157 -3.00 8.74 10.31
C PHE A 157 -4.12 8.04 9.57
N TYR A 158 -3.96 6.72 9.39
CA TYR A 158 -4.97 5.83 8.82
C TYR A 158 -5.31 4.74 9.83
N THR A 159 -6.59 4.47 10.00
CA THR A 159 -7.08 3.42 10.90
C THR A 159 -7.97 2.49 10.11
N LEU A 160 -7.60 1.20 10.01
CA LEU A 160 -8.53 0.17 9.57
C LEU A 160 -9.46 -0.14 10.75
N VAL A 161 -10.74 0.20 10.59
CA VAL A 161 -11.75 0.14 11.65
C VAL A 161 -12.12 -1.32 11.94
N ASP A 162 -12.35 -2.08 10.88
CA ASP A 162 -12.73 -3.48 10.90
C ASP A 162 -12.35 -4.17 9.56
N LEU A 163 -12.58 -5.47 9.48
CA LEU A 163 -12.35 -6.30 8.29
C LEU A 163 -13.65 -6.57 7.50
N GLU A 164 -14.73 -5.87 7.84
CA GLU A 164 -15.98 -5.99 7.10
C GLU A 164 -15.87 -5.23 5.79
N VAL A 165 -16.32 -5.89 4.72
CA VAL A 165 -16.27 -5.34 3.37
C VAL A 165 -17.65 -4.81 3.03
N ASP A 166 -17.74 -3.51 2.75
CA ASP A 166 -18.98 -2.92 2.27
C ASP A 166 -19.30 -3.41 0.85
N SER A 167 -20.26 -4.34 0.76
CA SER A 167 -20.70 -4.90 -0.51
C SER A 167 -21.44 -3.90 -1.42
N ALA A 168 -21.83 -2.72 -0.91
CA ALA A 168 -22.46 -1.67 -1.71
C ALA A 168 -21.50 -1.07 -2.75
N VAL A 169 -20.18 -1.24 -2.58
CA VAL A 169 -19.19 -0.72 -3.53
C VAL A 169 -19.02 -1.60 -4.77
N ILE A 170 -19.54 -2.84 -4.75
CA ILE A 170 -19.31 -3.85 -5.80
C ILE A 170 -19.74 -3.40 -7.21
N PRO A 171 -20.93 -2.78 -7.42
CA PRO A 171 -21.28 -2.22 -8.73
C PRO A 171 -20.20 -1.27 -9.26
N SER A 172 -19.63 -0.43 -8.39
CA SER A 172 -18.58 0.52 -8.78
C SER A 172 -17.26 -0.16 -9.17
N LEU A 173 -16.93 -1.29 -8.53
CA LEU A 173 -15.75 -2.10 -8.87
C LEU A 173 -15.91 -2.72 -10.26
N VAL A 174 -17.06 -3.34 -10.55
CA VAL A 174 -17.35 -3.93 -11.86
C VAL A 174 -17.32 -2.85 -12.94
N ALA A 175 -17.98 -1.72 -12.72
CA ALA A 175 -17.99 -0.58 -13.64
C ALA A 175 -16.58 -0.07 -13.95
N LYS A 176 -15.69 -0.04 -12.94
CA LYS A 176 -14.30 0.39 -13.09
C LYS A 176 -13.50 -0.57 -13.97
N VAL A 177 -13.67 -1.88 -13.80
CA VAL A 177 -12.99 -2.89 -14.61
C VAL A 177 -13.46 -2.80 -16.08
N ILE A 178 -14.77 -2.65 -16.32
CA ILE A 178 -15.34 -2.41 -17.65
C ILE A 178 -14.76 -1.13 -18.27
N GLY A 179 -14.75 -0.04 -17.49
CA GLY A 179 -14.27 1.28 -17.93
C GLY A 179 -12.82 1.27 -18.39
N LYS A 180 -11.96 0.48 -17.73
CA LYS A 180 -10.53 0.33 -18.09
C LYS A 180 -10.27 -0.54 -19.32
N SER A 181 -11.26 -1.28 -19.82
CA SER A 181 -11.07 -2.14 -20.99
C SER A 181 -10.81 -1.32 -22.26
N THR A 182 -9.72 -1.58 -22.97
CA THR A 182 -9.43 -0.99 -24.28
C THR A 182 -10.13 -1.73 -25.42
N ALA A 183 -10.61 -2.95 -25.17
CA ALA A 183 -11.27 -3.79 -26.17
C ALA A 183 -12.75 -3.43 -26.42
N LEU A 184 -13.32 -2.52 -25.62
CA LEU A 184 -14.72 -2.10 -25.74
C LEU A 184 -14.82 -0.66 -26.23
N THR A 185 -15.77 -0.41 -27.12
CA THR A 185 -16.20 0.94 -27.49
C THR A 185 -16.92 1.61 -26.32
N SER A 186 -17.00 2.95 -26.32
CA SER A 186 -17.73 3.71 -25.29
C SER A 186 -19.22 3.36 -25.23
N ALA A 187 -19.83 2.95 -26.35
CA ALA A 187 -21.21 2.45 -26.37
C ALA A 187 -21.33 1.12 -25.60
N HIS A 188 -20.52 0.11 -25.96
CA HIS A 188 -20.57 -1.19 -25.28
C HIS A 188 -20.23 -1.11 -23.78
N LYS A 189 -19.34 -0.18 -23.37
CA LYS A 189 -19.06 0.07 -21.95
C LYS A 189 -20.31 0.56 -21.22
N ARG A 190 -21.04 1.53 -21.80
CA ARG A 190 -22.28 2.06 -21.21
C ARG A 190 -23.34 0.98 -21.12
N ASP A 191 -23.49 0.16 -22.16
CA ASP A 191 -24.48 -0.93 -22.17
C ASP A 191 -24.21 -1.97 -21.07
N LEU A 192 -22.94 -2.29 -20.80
CA LEU A 192 -22.59 -3.20 -19.70
C LEU A 192 -22.77 -2.54 -18.32
N ILE A 193 -22.38 -1.27 -18.16
CA ILE A 193 -22.54 -0.55 -16.90
C ILE A 193 -24.02 -0.36 -16.56
N ALA A 194 -24.90 -0.14 -17.55
CA ALA A 194 -26.34 -0.03 -17.36
C ALA A 194 -26.99 -1.33 -16.81
N LYS A 195 -26.28 -2.47 -16.88
CA LYS A 195 -26.74 -3.75 -16.30
C LYS A 195 -26.40 -3.90 -14.81
N LEU A 196 -25.66 -2.96 -14.22
CA LEU A 196 -25.30 -2.91 -12.82
C LEU A 196 -26.37 -2.09 -12.06
N PRO A 197 -27.36 -2.72 -11.39
CA PRO A 197 -28.26 -2.04 -10.46
C PRO A 197 -27.50 -1.39 -9.31
N GLU A 198 -28.16 -0.40 -8.69
CA GLU A 198 -27.77 0.20 -7.40
C GLU A 198 -27.72 -0.86 -6.28
#